data_AF-A0A8T4BVM3-F1
#
_entry.id   AF-A0A8T4BVM3-F1
#
_cell.length_a   1.000
_cell.length_b   1.000
_cell.length_c   1.000
_cell.angle_alpha   90.00
_cell.angle_beta   90.00
_cell.angle_gamma   90.00
#
_symmetry.space_group_name_H-M   'P 1'
#
loop_
_entity.id
_entity.type
_entity.pdbx_description
1 polymer ?
#
loop_
_entity_poly.entity_id
_entity_poly.type
_entity_poly.pdbx_seq_one_letter_code
_entity_poly.pdbx_strand_id
1 'polypeptide(L)'
;MVLEEYKKKGKFYHINPLESQLGNKLEKVSSLDEIYPEIFWIYFIYKKLGLKKVLEILNELTKNKIFSGFISELIPLTKEKLEEIKKELSQENLNILKQNFKEIIIFFKECPLKFIYEEKELEEIYEEKQEISNDLIDCLLELDYKYSFGYILSLGFYIQNLIFLGRIEIPKGINFELDLNDLEKNKESKKHLSKYGGKLRSLSLCLIGSQNKEQTLKWRNYFWKEGIEKTNCYELIKIYGSNIYFYGEDDPEELTPQIKEYLKNFCLIIDKKIREIIDKDIFKNYEYTYENLEKDQIIIGLLNREIFLCKKILGNLDYWEKEIITILHRVLIENHINLIWFNEKSTKENCKDFIFQGLSNEKLYIEKLKELNRKLNSNYQKGLIQKFEKNFEKKTEPLLQDIRLSNLTNIRKKAEDINQKELHWLYDSLSDTLHSNWAFLSDKYLKPCTNPLHKRHLIPKIYQNYTNLNTPFIILSLLIDILEYLKQKLNINISDEDLNFLKKELNKFQKIFLKRWSE
;
A
#
# COMPACT_ATOMS: atom_id res chain seq x y z
N MET A 1 16.50 8.87 1.02
CA MET A 1 15.47 9.40 1.94
C MET A 1 14.62 10.38 1.16
N VAL A 2 13.32 10.13 0.97
CA VAL A 2 12.46 10.94 0.08
C VAL A 2 11.81 12.12 0.82
N LEU A 3 11.78 12.11 2.16
CA LEU A 3 10.92 13.01 2.97
C LEU A 3 11.67 14.10 3.75
N GLU A 4 13.00 14.20 3.66
CA GLU A 4 13.80 15.13 4.49
C GLU A 4 13.57 16.60 4.16
N GLU A 5 13.30 16.94 2.90
CA GLU A 5 13.16 18.33 2.45
C GLU A 5 11.74 18.91 2.63
N TYR A 6 10.82 18.09 3.09
CA TYR A 6 9.40 18.39 3.11
C TYR A 6 9.01 19.20 4.37
N LYS A 7 8.42 20.38 4.18
CA LYS A 7 8.04 21.30 5.27
C LYS A 7 6.61 21.05 5.78
N LYS A 8 6.39 21.27 7.09
CA LYS A 8 5.07 21.23 7.73
C LYS A 8 4.32 22.55 7.53
N LYS A 9 3.05 22.50 7.10
CA LYS A 9 2.15 23.67 7.02
C LYS A 9 0.77 23.32 7.58
N GLY A 10 0.47 23.82 8.78
CA GLY A 10 -0.79 23.52 9.47
C GLY A 10 -0.95 22.03 9.80
N LYS A 11 -2.08 21.43 9.40
CA LYS A 11 -2.35 19.99 9.56
C LYS A 11 -1.69 19.12 8.48
N PHE A 12 -1.17 19.73 7.41
CA PHE A 12 -0.47 19.01 6.35
C PHE A 12 1.00 18.89 6.73
N TYR A 13 1.44 17.66 6.95
CA TYR A 13 2.84 17.32 6.93
C TYR A 13 3.25 17.16 5.48
N HIS A 14 4.40 17.71 5.12
CA HIS A 14 5.07 17.45 3.87
C HIS A 14 4.39 18.03 2.60
N ILE A 15 4.50 19.36 2.41
CA ILE A 15 4.28 19.97 1.10
C ILE A 15 5.46 19.62 0.19
N ASN A 16 5.18 19.17 -1.04
CA ASN A 16 6.19 18.93 -2.06
C ASN A 16 7.10 20.17 -2.21
N PRO A 17 8.42 20.06 -2.00
CA PRO A 17 9.34 21.18 -2.07
C PRO A 17 9.18 21.99 -3.37
N LEU A 18 8.99 21.30 -4.50
CA LEU A 18 8.77 21.89 -5.82
C LEU A 18 7.48 22.71 -5.90
N GLU A 19 6.38 22.17 -5.38
CA GLU A 19 5.08 22.86 -5.34
C GLU A 19 5.14 24.11 -4.45
N SER A 20 5.85 24.02 -3.33
CA SER A 20 6.05 25.15 -2.42
C SER A 20 6.89 26.27 -3.04
N GLN A 21 7.93 25.92 -3.80
CA GLN A 21 8.79 26.88 -4.50
C GLN A 21 8.08 27.55 -5.68
N LEU A 22 7.15 26.85 -6.33
CA LEU A 22 6.38 27.34 -7.47
C LEU A 22 5.02 27.96 -7.08
N GLY A 23 4.82 28.24 -5.79
CA GLY A 23 3.65 28.97 -5.29
C GLY A 23 2.33 28.21 -5.38
N ASN A 24 2.36 26.87 -5.27
CA ASN A 24 1.20 25.97 -5.44
C ASN A 24 0.46 26.14 -6.78
N LYS A 25 1.16 26.58 -7.82
CA LYS A 25 0.59 26.72 -9.18
C LYS A 25 0.71 25.46 -10.02
N LEU A 26 1.40 24.43 -9.51
CA LEU A 26 1.52 23.16 -10.21
C LEU A 26 0.25 22.36 -10.01
N GLU A 27 -0.41 22.06 -11.13
CA GLU A 27 -1.46 21.06 -11.15
C GLU A 27 -0.86 19.66 -11.14
N LYS A 28 -1.47 18.76 -10.38
CA LYS A 28 -1.08 17.35 -10.37
C LYS A 28 -1.56 16.73 -11.67
N VAL A 29 -0.61 16.42 -12.56
CA VAL A 29 -0.88 15.69 -13.80
C VAL A 29 -0.57 14.21 -13.60
N SER A 30 -1.56 13.35 -13.83
CA SER A 30 -1.37 11.90 -13.81
C SER A 30 -0.87 11.40 -15.17
N SER A 31 0.37 10.88 -15.23
CA SER A 31 0.91 10.30 -16.47
C SER A 31 -0.01 9.22 -17.05
N LEU A 32 -0.60 8.39 -16.19
CA LEU A 32 -1.51 7.33 -16.57
C LEU A 32 -2.86 7.91 -17.00
N ASP A 33 -3.52 8.73 -16.19
CA ASP A 33 -4.88 9.16 -16.54
C ASP A 33 -4.91 10.17 -17.69
N GLU A 34 -3.88 11.00 -17.81
CA GLU A 34 -3.92 12.22 -18.62
C GLU A 34 -3.10 12.15 -19.89
N ILE A 35 -1.90 11.59 -19.83
CA ILE A 35 -0.98 11.61 -20.97
C ILE A 35 -1.19 10.36 -21.83
N TYR A 36 -1.32 9.21 -21.17
CA TYR A 36 -1.38 7.92 -21.81
C TYR A 36 -2.47 7.79 -22.90
N PRO A 37 -3.74 8.22 -22.67
CA PRO A 37 -4.78 8.17 -23.72
C PRO A 37 -4.49 9.08 -24.92
N GLU A 38 -3.64 10.09 -24.76
CA GLU A 38 -3.35 11.07 -25.80
C GLU A 38 -2.28 10.60 -26.78
N ILE A 39 -1.35 9.77 -26.31
CA ILE A 39 -0.13 9.41 -27.06
C ILE A 39 -0.05 7.94 -27.46
N PHE A 40 -0.94 7.07 -26.95
CA PHE A 40 -0.81 5.62 -27.19
C PHE A 40 -0.84 5.25 -28.69
N TRP A 41 -1.62 6.00 -29.48
CA TRP A 41 -1.75 5.80 -30.92
C TRP A 41 -0.40 5.98 -31.65
N ILE A 42 0.47 6.88 -31.18
CA ILE A 42 1.79 7.14 -31.76
C ILE A 42 2.68 5.90 -31.59
N TYR A 43 2.67 5.31 -30.39
CA TYR A 43 3.45 4.10 -30.16
C TYR A 43 2.91 2.91 -30.95
N PHE A 44 1.58 2.84 -31.08
CA PHE A 44 0.93 1.78 -31.82
C PHE A 44 1.37 1.78 -33.30
N ILE A 45 1.39 2.94 -33.97
CA ILE A 45 1.90 3.04 -35.34
C ILE A 45 3.41 2.81 -35.41
N TYR A 46 4.16 3.22 -34.39
CA TYR A 46 5.60 2.95 -34.31
C TYR A 46 5.89 1.45 -34.30
N LYS A 47 5.17 0.66 -33.50
CA LYS A 47 5.35 -0.81 -33.48
C LYS A 47 5.11 -1.45 -34.84
N LYS A 48 4.19 -0.91 -35.65
CA LYS A 48 3.82 -1.45 -36.97
C LYS A 48 4.75 -0.95 -38.09
N LEU A 49 5.22 0.29 -38.03
CA LEU A 49 5.85 0.98 -39.17
C LEU A 49 7.33 1.38 -38.92
N GLY A 50 7.78 1.38 -37.68
CA GLY A 50 9.10 1.84 -37.27
C GLY A 50 9.26 3.37 -37.23
N LEU A 51 10.38 3.82 -36.68
CA LEU A 51 10.64 5.24 -36.39
C LEU A 51 10.53 6.16 -37.61
N LYS A 52 11.21 5.79 -38.71
CA LYS A 52 11.32 6.64 -39.91
C LYS A 52 9.95 6.98 -40.49
N LYS A 53 9.07 5.98 -40.63
CA LYS A 53 7.75 6.18 -41.24
C LYS A 53 6.81 6.94 -40.32
N VAL A 54 6.90 6.74 -39.00
CA VAL A 54 6.13 7.54 -38.03
C VAL A 54 6.54 9.01 -38.08
N LEU A 55 7.84 9.33 -38.17
CA LEU A 55 8.30 10.71 -38.32
C LEU A 55 7.75 11.36 -39.59
N GLU A 56 7.76 10.63 -40.71
CA GLU A 56 7.19 11.10 -41.98
C GLU A 56 5.70 11.44 -41.84
N ILE A 57 4.92 10.51 -41.27
CA ILE A 57 3.48 10.68 -41.04
C ILE A 57 3.19 11.85 -40.08
N LEU A 58 3.94 11.96 -38.98
CA LEU A 58 3.77 13.06 -38.03
C LEU A 58 4.12 14.42 -38.67
N ASN A 59 5.15 14.48 -39.51
CA ASN A 59 5.49 15.71 -40.23
C ASN A 59 4.36 16.15 -41.18
N GLU A 60 3.70 15.21 -41.87
CA GLU A 60 2.53 15.51 -42.71
C GLU A 60 1.32 15.97 -41.87
N LEU A 61 0.96 15.23 -40.81
CA LEU A 61 -0.17 15.56 -39.94
C LEU A 61 -0.05 16.92 -39.25
N THR A 62 1.18 17.36 -38.96
CA THR A 62 1.47 18.59 -38.22
C THR A 62 1.77 19.78 -39.13
N LYS A 63 1.80 19.60 -40.45
CA LYS A 63 2.21 20.64 -41.43
C LYS A 63 1.35 21.91 -41.42
N ASN A 64 0.05 21.77 -41.18
CA ASN A 64 -0.89 22.91 -41.01
C ASN A 64 -0.77 23.62 -39.65
N LYS A 65 0.09 23.12 -38.74
CA LYS A 65 0.33 23.64 -37.39
C LYS A 65 -0.84 23.59 -36.40
N ILE A 66 -1.91 22.90 -36.75
CA ILE A 66 -3.12 22.75 -35.92
C ILE A 66 -2.91 21.65 -34.88
N PHE A 67 -2.44 20.48 -35.32
CA PHE A 67 -2.28 19.27 -34.51
C PHE A 67 -0.85 19.13 -33.99
N SER A 68 -0.67 18.79 -32.71
CA SER A 68 0.64 18.56 -32.08
C SER A 68 0.97 17.11 -31.80
N GLY A 69 0.03 16.20 -32.02
CA GLY A 69 0.18 14.76 -31.71
C GLY A 69 -0.72 14.29 -30.56
N PHE A 70 -1.37 15.20 -29.84
CA PHE A 70 -2.37 14.85 -28.83
C PHE A 70 -3.71 14.62 -29.47
N ILE A 71 -4.21 13.39 -29.39
CA ILE A 71 -5.38 12.97 -30.16
C ILE A 71 -6.64 13.79 -29.84
N SER A 72 -6.80 14.25 -28.60
CA SER A 72 -7.94 15.07 -28.19
C SER A 72 -7.95 16.47 -28.81
N GLU A 73 -6.82 16.97 -29.34
CA GLU A 73 -6.77 18.25 -30.07
C GLU A 73 -7.62 18.24 -31.36
N LEU A 74 -7.97 17.05 -31.85
CA LEU A 74 -8.82 16.87 -33.04
C LEU A 74 -10.32 17.06 -32.73
N ILE A 75 -10.75 16.83 -31.49
CA ILE A 75 -12.16 16.94 -31.06
C ILE A 75 -12.80 18.31 -31.33
N PRO A 76 -12.17 19.45 -30.99
CA PRO A 76 -12.75 20.78 -31.27
C PRO A 76 -12.83 21.13 -32.75
N LEU A 77 -12.14 20.40 -33.63
CA LEU A 77 -11.95 20.83 -35.01
C LEU A 77 -13.24 20.62 -35.81
N THR A 78 -13.53 21.57 -36.70
CA THR A 78 -14.62 21.43 -37.66
C THR A 78 -14.27 20.38 -38.71
N LYS A 79 -15.29 19.80 -39.37
CA LYS A 79 -15.09 18.87 -40.50
C LYS A 79 -14.14 19.45 -41.55
N GLU A 80 -14.26 20.74 -41.86
CA GLU A 80 -13.37 21.44 -42.81
C GLU A 80 -11.89 21.41 -42.40
N LYS A 81 -11.59 21.67 -41.12
CA LYS A 81 -10.20 21.62 -40.60
C LYS A 81 -9.65 20.20 -40.55
N LEU A 82 -10.50 19.22 -40.25
CA LEU A 82 -10.13 17.80 -40.30
C LEU A 82 -9.81 17.37 -41.73
N GLU A 83 -10.58 17.83 -42.71
CA GLU A 83 -10.30 17.60 -44.13
C GLU A 83 -9.03 18.32 -44.60
N GLU A 84 -8.72 19.50 -44.06
CA GLU A 84 -7.44 20.17 -44.31
C GLU A 84 -6.26 19.34 -43.78
N ILE A 85 -6.36 18.80 -42.55
CA ILE A 85 -5.35 17.88 -41.99
C ILE A 85 -5.22 16.62 -42.86
N LYS A 86 -6.34 16.04 -43.29
CA LYS A 86 -6.38 14.83 -44.12
C LYS A 86 -5.73 15.05 -45.48
N LYS A 87 -5.86 16.24 -46.09
CA LYS A 87 -5.25 16.59 -47.38
C LYS A 87 -3.74 16.78 -47.33
N GLU A 88 -3.17 17.06 -46.15
CA GLU A 88 -1.71 17.15 -45.98
C GLU A 88 -1.04 15.76 -45.97
N LEU A 89 -1.80 14.69 -45.72
CA LEU A 89 -1.31 13.32 -45.82
C LEU A 89 -1.15 12.91 -47.28
N SER A 90 -0.01 12.30 -47.60
CA SER A 90 0.14 11.60 -48.88
C SER A 90 -0.85 10.43 -48.96
N GLN A 91 -1.31 10.09 -50.17
CA GLN A 91 -2.26 8.98 -50.34
C GLN A 91 -1.69 7.66 -49.80
N GLU A 92 -0.38 7.46 -49.92
CA GLU A 92 0.33 6.32 -49.34
C GLU A 92 0.19 6.32 -47.81
N ASN A 93 0.53 7.42 -47.15
CA ASN A 93 0.46 7.53 -45.68
C ASN A 93 -0.97 7.46 -45.16
N LEU A 94 -1.95 8.03 -45.87
CA LEU A 94 -3.36 7.91 -45.53
C LEU A 94 -3.81 6.44 -45.57
N ASN A 95 -3.46 5.70 -46.61
CA ASN A 95 -3.79 4.27 -46.73
C ASN A 95 -3.12 3.44 -45.63
N ILE A 96 -1.85 3.71 -45.34
CA ILE A 96 -1.11 3.07 -44.25
C ILE A 96 -1.78 3.33 -42.90
N LEU A 97 -2.16 4.59 -42.62
CA LEU A 97 -2.87 4.94 -41.39
C LEU A 97 -4.23 4.24 -41.30
N LYS A 98 -5.02 4.23 -42.39
CA LYS A 98 -6.31 3.52 -42.43
C LYS A 98 -6.16 2.03 -42.14
N GLN A 99 -5.13 1.39 -42.68
CA GLN A 99 -4.89 -0.03 -42.44
C GLN A 99 -4.52 -0.30 -40.98
N ASN A 100 -3.64 0.53 -40.39
CA ASN A 100 -3.12 0.27 -39.06
C ASN A 100 -4.06 0.75 -37.95
N PHE A 101 -4.77 1.87 -38.10
CA PHE A 101 -5.70 2.35 -37.07
C PHE A 101 -7.01 1.61 -36.99
N LYS A 102 -7.30 0.71 -37.94
CA LYS A 102 -8.55 -0.05 -37.97
C LYS A 102 -8.80 -0.73 -36.61
N GLU A 103 -7.79 -1.37 -36.03
CA GLU A 103 -7.87 -2.03 -34.72
C GLU A 103 -8.23 -1.05 -33.58
N ILE A 104 -7.66 0.17 -33.61
CA ILE A 104 -7.97 1.22 -32.63
C ILE A 104 -9.43 1.69 -32.80
N ILE A 105 -9.90 1.88 -34.04
CA ILE A 105 -11.26 2.37 -34.31
C ILE A 105 -12.34 1.32 -33.98
N ILE A 106 -12.07 0.04 -34.26
CA ILE A 106 -12.95 -1.07 -33.85
C ILE A 106 -13.18 -1.04 -32.34
N PHE A 107 -12.09 -0.89 -31.58
CA PHE A 107 -12.15 -0.92 -30.13
C PHE A 107 -12.67 0.40 -29.53
N PHE A 108 -12.19 1.55 -30.02
CA PHE A 108 -12.57 2.90 -29.60
C PHE A 108 -13.32 3.64 -30.72
N LYS A 109 -14.63 3.40 -30.85
CA LYS A 109 -15.46 3.96 -31.93
C LYS A 109 -15.49 5.48 -31.98
N GLU A 110 -15.36 6.16 -30.84
CA GLU A 110 -15.27 7.63 -30.74
C GLU A 110 -13.82 8.16 -30.73
N CYS A 111 -12.85 7.35 -31.16
CA CYS A 111 -11.47 7.79 -31.35
C CYS A 111 -11.40 9.01 -32.29
N PRO A 112 -10.78 10.13 -31.88
CA PRO A 112 -10.73 11.33 -32.71
C PRO A 112 -10.04 11.12 -34.06
N LEU A 113 -9.20 10.09 -34.20
CA LEU A 113 -8.56 9.72 -35.47
C LEU A 113 -9.54 9.12 -36.50
N LYS A 114 -10.82 8.87 -36.16
CA LYS A 114 -11.81 8.32 -37.10
C LYS A 114 -12.04 9.19 -38.34
N PHE A 115 -11.68 10.49 -38.29
CA PHE A 115 -11.82 11.41 -39.43
C PHE A 115 -11.03 11.00 -40.68
N ILE A 116 -10.02 10.13 -40.55
CA ILE A 116 -9.27 9.65 -41.73
C ILE A 116 -10.09 8.72 -42.62
N TYR A 117 -11.17 8.13 -42.09
CA TYR A 117 -12.08 7.23 -42.79
C TYR A 117 -13.29 7.98 -43.33
N GLU A 118 -13.83 7.49 -44.44
CA GLU A 118 -15.14 7.88 -44.96
C GLU A 118 -16.25 7.23 -44.13
N GLU A 119 -17.45 7.82 -44.14
CA GLU A 119 -18.60 7.32 -43.37
C GLU A 119 -18.93 5.84 -43.69
N LYS A 120 -18.86 5.44 -44.97
CA LYS A 120 -19.07 4.05 -45.40
C LYS A 120 -18.00 3.09 -44.86
N GLU A 121 -16.74 3.52 -44.83
CA GLU A 121 -15.66 2.69 -44.28
C GLU A 121 -15.85 2.49 -42.76
N LEU A 122 -16.35 3.52 -42.06
CA LEU A 122 -16.66 3.41 -40.62
C LEU A 122 -17.82 2.46 -40.35
N GLU A 123 -18.87 2.48 -41.17
CA GLU A 123 -19.99 1.53 -41.07
C GLU A 123 -19.48 0.08 -41.13
N GLU A 124 -18.64 -0.23 -42.12
CA GLU A 124 -18.02 -1.56 -42.27
C GLU A 124 -17.14 -1.93 -41.05
N ILE A 125 -16.30 -1.00 -40.57
CA ILE A 125 -15.45 -1.21 -39.40
C ILE A 125 -16.28 -1.46 -38.13
N TYR A 126 -17.43 -0.80 -37.99
CA TYR A 126 -18.27 -0.90 -36.80
C TYR A 126 -19.10 -2.19 -36.71
N GLU A 127 -19.26 -2.90 -37.82
CA GLU A 127 -19.85 -4.25 -37.89
C GLU A 127 -18.88 -5.34 -37.41
N GLU A 128 -17.57 -5.07 -37.41
CA GLU A 128 -16.57 -6.02 -36.93
C GLU A 128 -16.68 -6.26 -35.42
N LYS A 129 -16.26 -7.46 -35.02
CA LYS A 129 -16.29 -7.88 -33.63
C LYS A 129 -15.38 -6.98 -32.79
N GLN A 130 -15.93 -6.40 -31.73
CA GLN A 130 -15.23 -5.44 -30.86
C GLN A 130 -14.31 -6.14 -29.85
N GLU A 131 -13.39 -6.97 -30.35
CA GLU A 131 -12.34 -7.59 -29.54
C GLU A 131 -11.06 -6.77 -29.62
N ILE A 132 -10.38 -6.66 -28.49
CA ILE A 132 -9.07 -6.01 -28.45
C ILE A 132 -8.03 -6.94 -29.07
N SER A 133 -7.20 -6.41 -29.98
CA SER A 133 -6.12 -7.18 -30.59
C SER A 133 -4.95 -7.36 -29.61
N ASN A 134 -4.18 -8.44 -29.78
CA ASN A 134 -2.96 -8.67 -29.01
C ASN A 134 -1.94 -7.54 -29.22
N ASP A 135 -1.81 -7.02 -30.45
CA ASP A 135 -0.90 -5.93 -30.76
C ASP A 135 -1.28 -4.63 -30.03
N LEU A 136 -2.58 -4.35 -29.89
CA LEU A 136 -3.06 -3.19 -29.14
C LEU A 136 -2.82 -3.38 -27.64
N ILE A 137 -3.08 -4.56 -27.08
CA ILE A 137 -2.73 -4.87 -25.69
C ILE A 137 -1.23 -4.74 -25.42
N ASP A 138 -0.38 -5.31 -26.28
CA ASP A 138 1.08 -5.25 -26.13
C ASP A 138 1.61 -3.82 -26.20
N CYS A 139 1.01 -2.98 -27.04
CA CYS A 139 1.30 -1.55 -27.10
C CYS A 139 0.91 -0.87 -25.79
N LEU A 140 -0.31 -1.12 -25.30
CA LEU A 140 -0.85 -0.54 -24.09
C LEU A 140 -0.04 -0.96 -22.84
N LEU A 141 0.29 -2.23 -22.71
CA LEU A 141 1.11 -2.76 -21.61
C LEU A 141 2.49 -2.09 -21.54
N GLU A 142 3.12 -1.90 -22.70
CA GLU A 142 4.43 -1.25 -22.73
C GLU A 142 4.33 0.21 -22.31
N LEU A 143 3.32 0.93 -22.76
CA LEU A 143 3.12 2.34 -22.42
C LEU A 143 2.76 2.56 -20.94
N ASP A 144 2.18 1.57 -20.27
CA ASP A 144 1.64 1.73 -18.92
C ASP A 144 2.78 1.98 -17.91
N TYR A 145 3.97 1.47 -18.20
CA TYR A 145 5.16 1.77 -17.44
C TYR A 145 5.84 3.06 -17.92
N LYS A 146 5.74 4.15 -17.14
CA LYS A 146 6.32 5.47 -17.47
C LYS A 146 7.85 5.53 -17.69
N TYR A 147 8.58 4.43 -17.52
CA TYR A 147 10.01 4.33 -17.82
C TYR A 147 10.30 3.34 -18.96
N SER A 148 9.27 2.79 -19.60
CA SER A 148 9.44 1.95 -20.78
C SER A 148 9.93 2.77 -21.96
N PHE A 149 10.54 2.07 -22.92
CA PHE A 149 10.92 2.66 -24.19
C PHE A 149 9.70 3.26 -24.89
N GLY A 150 8.60 2.51 -25.04
CA GLY A 150 7.41 3.01 -25.72
C GLY A 150 6.84 4.30 -25.14
N TYR A 151 6.77 4.42 -23.81
CA TYR A 151 6.27 5.64 -23.17
C TYR A 151 7.20 6.84 -23.43
N ILE A 152 8.51 6.64 -23.29
CA ILE A 152 9.51 7.69 -23.48
C ILE A 152 9.57 8.11 -24.95
N LEU A 153 9.52 7.16 -25.89
CA LEU A 153 9.54 7.42 -27.33
C LEU A 153 8.31 8.23 -27.76
N SER A 154 7.11 7.87 -27.31
CA SER A 154 5.87 8.61 -27.59
C SER A 154 5.91 10.05 -27.10
N LEU A 155 6.45 10.27 -25.88
CA LEU A 155 6.72 11.63 -25.40
C LEU A 155 7.76 12.34 -26.27
N GLY A 156 8.78 11.62 -26.74
CA GLY A 156 9.78 12.13 -27.67
C GLY A 156 9.13 12.66 -28.95
N PHE A 157 8.29 11.86 -29.60
CA PHE A 157 7.53 12.29 -30.79
C PHE A 157 6.69 13.54 -30.53
N TYR A 158 5.95 13.55 -29.43
CA TYR A 158 5.12 14.70 -29.06
C TYR A 158 5.95 15.99 -28.86
N ILE A 159 7.04 15.90 -28.10
CA ILE A 159 7.92 17.06 -27.86
C ILE A 159 8.60 17.52 -29.14
N GLN A 160 9.07 16.60 -29.99
CA GLN A 160 9.65 16.94 -31.28
C GLN A 160 8.66 17.68 -32.17
N ASN A 161 7.40 17.24 -32.21
CA ASN A 161 6.34 17.93 -32.93
C ASN A 161 6.11 19.34 -32.38
N LEU A 162 6.03 19.50 -31.05
CA LEU A 162 5.86 20.84 -30.46
C LEU A 162 7.01 21.80 -30.80
N ILE A 163 8.24 21.31 -30.88
CA ILE A 163 9.40 22.09 -31.33
C ILE A 163 9.23 22.47 -32.81
N PHE A 164 8.87 21.50 -33.67
CA PHE A 164 8.64 21.74 -35.10
C PHE A 164 7.54 22.79 -35.35
N LEU A 165 6.49 22.77 -34.53
CA LEU A 165 5.40 23.74 -34.56
C LEU A 165 5.79 25.14 -34.05
N GLY A 166 6.97 25.30 -33.45
CA GLY A 166 7.39 26.53 -32.79
C GLY A 166 6.63 26.82 -31.50
N ARG A 167 5.98 25.80 -30.89
CA ARG A 167 5.29 25.94 -29.59
C ARG A 167 6.26 25.83 -28.41
N ILE A 168 7.45 25.30 -28.64
CA ILE A 168 8.55 25.26 -27.66
C ILE A 168 9.75 25.95 -28.30
N GLU A 169 10.20 27.06 -27.70
CA GLU A 169 11.47 27.67 -28.02
C GLU A 169 12.54 27.13 -27.06
N ILE A 170 13.63 26.58 -27.62
CA ILE A 170 14.79 26.13 -26.85
C ILE A 170 15.72 27.34 -26.67
N PRO A 171 15.97 27.82 -25.43
CA PRO A 171 16.83 28.97 -25.20
C PRO A 171 18.25 28.76 -25.74
N LYS A 172 18.84 29.82 -26.30
CA LYS A 172 20.23 29.83 -26.76
C LYS A 172 21.16 29.49 -25.58
N GLY A 173 21.88 28.37 -25.69
CA GLY A 173 22.82 27.88 -24.67
C GLY A 173 22.35 26.65 -23.88
N ILE A 174 21.08 26.24 -24.01
CA ILE A 174 20.62 24.95 -23.47
C ILE A 174 20.80 23.88 -24.55
N ASN A 175 21.65 22.89 -24.30
CA ASN A 175 21.74 21.71 -25.16
C ASN A 175 20.54 20.78 -24.91
N PHE A 176 19.48 20.98 -25.68
CA PHE A 176 18.35 20.06 -25.79
C PHE A 176 18.41 19.33 -27.13
N GLU A 177 19.31 18.34 -27.22
CA GLU A 177 19.31 17.37 -28.31
C GLU A 177 18.33 16.24 -27.97
N LEU A 178 17.20 16.22 -28.67
CA LEU A 178 16.29 15.08 -28.72
C LEU A 178 16.58 14.30 -30.00
N ASP A 179 17.37 13.23 -29.89
CA ASP A 179 17.62 12.32 -31.00
C ASP A 179 16.82 11.02 -30.80
N LEU A 180 15.71 10.91 -31.53
CA LEU A 180 14.86 9.70 -31.47
C LEU A 180 15.55 8.48 -32.09
N ASN A 181 16.50 8.65 -33.02
CA ASN A 181 17.25 7.52 -33.58
C ASN A 181 18.24 6.97 -32.55
N ASP A 182 18.90 7.84 -31.78
CA ASP A 182 19.74 7.44 -30.65
C ASP A 182 18.89 6.71 -29.59
N LEU A 183 17.71 7.23 -29.27
CA LEU A 183 16.78 6.60 -28.34
C LEU A 183 16.34 5.21 -28.81
N GLU A 184 15.99 5.04 -30.09
CA GLU A 184 15.59 3.74 -30.66
C GLU A 184 16.75 2.73 -30.67
N LYS A 185 17.96 3.15 -31.05
CA LYS A 185 19.16 2.29 -31.02
C LYS A 185 19.49 1.79 -29.62
N ASN A 186 19.13 2.55 -28.59
CA ASN A 186 19.41 2.26 -27.19
C ASN A 186 18.16 1.87 -26.38
N LYS A 187 17.11 1.35 -27.03
CA LYS A 187 15.82 1.06 -26.40
C LYS A 187 15.87 0.13 -25.19
N GLU A 188 16.85 -0.77 -25.11
CA GLU A 188 17.04 -1.69 -23.97
C GLU A 188 17.90 -1.10 -22.83
N SER A 189 18.56 0.04 -23.06
CA SER A 189 19.50 0.62 -22.09
C SER A 189 18.76 1.43 -21.01
N LYS A 190 18.60 0.84 -19.82
CA LYS A 190 18.00 1.53 -18.64
C LYS A 190 18.63 2.89 -18.36
N LYS A 191 19.96 3.01 -18.46
CA LYS A 191 20.70 4.27 -18.26
C LYS A 191 20.29 5.31 -19.30
N HIS A 192 20.13 4.88 -20.55
CA HIS A 192 19.78 5.76 -21.67
C HIS A 192 18.32 6.21 -21.60
N LEU A 193 17.39 5.28 -21.35
CA LEU A 193 15.99 5.58 -21.09
C LEU A 193 15.82 6.55 -19.91
N SER A 194 16.59 6.37 -18.83
CA SER A 194 16.55 7.29 -17.68
C SER A 194 17.00 8.72 -18.07
N LYS A 195 18.08 8.83 -18.87
CA LYS A 195 18.61 10.12 -19.36
C LYS A 195 17.57 10.92 -20.17
N TYR A 196 16.92 10.28 -21.14
CA TYR A 196 15.89 10.94 -21.96
C TYR A 196 14.55 11.08 -21.23
N GLY A 197 14.12 10.01 -20.56
CA GLY A 197 12.82 9.94 -19.89
C GLY A 197 12.68 10.92 -18.74
N GLY A 198 13.75 11.24 -18.01
CA GLY A 198 13.73 12.33 -17.02
C GLY A 198 13.34 13.67 -17.65
N LYS A 199 14.05 14.07 -18.71
CA LYS A 199 13.82 15.34 -19.41
C LYS A 199 12.44 15.41 -20.06
N LEU A 200 12.07 14.37 -20.82
CA LEU A 200 10.82 14.33 -21.57
C LEU A 200 9.59 14.36 -20.67
N ARG A 201 9.62 13.63 -19.54
CA ARG A 201 8.50 13.64 -18.57
C ARG A 201 8.38 14.97 -17.85
N SER A 202 9.49 15.57 -17.43
CA SER A 202 9.45 16.89 -16.80
C SER A 202 8.88 17.93 -17.77
N LEU A 203 9.30 17.90 -19.04
CA LEU A 203 8.80 18.82 -20.05
C LEU A 203 7.32 18.59 -20.38
N SER A 204 6.90 17.33 -20.54
CA SER A 204 5.50 17.02 -20.84
C SER A 204 4.56 17.44 -19.71
N LEU A 205 4.93 17.22 -18.44
CA LEU A 205 4.12 17.66 -17.29
C LEU A 205 3.91 19.18 -17.27
N CYS A 206 4.93 19.98 -17.64
CA CYS A 206 4.81 21.44 -17.71
C CYS A 206 3.86 21.90 -18.83
N LEU A 207 3.83 21.19 -19.96
CA LEU A 207 3.07 21.60 -21.14
C LEU A 207 1.61 21.16 -21.06
N ILE A 208 1.36 19.96 -20.56
CA ILE A 208 0.03 19.32 -20.56
C ILE A 208 -0.93 19.99 -19.58
N GLY A 209 -0.42 20.46 -18.42
CA GLY A 209 -1.24 21.16 -17.42
C GLY A 209 -1.88 22.47 -17.91
N SER A 210 -1.47 22.98 -19.07
CA SER A 210 -1.95 24.26 -19.62
C SER A 210 -3.05 24.14 -20.69
N GLN A 211 -3.40 22.93 -21.12
CA GLN A 211 -4.30 22.71 -22.26
C GLN A 211 -5.81 22.76 -21.90
N ASN A 212 -6.67 22.88 -22.93
CA ASN A 212 -8.13 22.97 -22.79
C ASN A 212 -8.72 21.74 -22.09
N LYS A 213 -9.07 21.90 -20.81
CA LYS A 213 -9.40 20.77 -19.91
C LYS A 213 -10.67 20.04 -20.27
N GLU A 214 -11.66 20.71 -20.88
CA GLU A 214 -12.97 20.08 -21.09
C GLU A 214 -12.93 19.01 -22.18
N GLN A 215 -12.29 19.30 -23.32
CA GLN A 215 -12.27 18.38 -24.47
C GLN A 215 -11.33 17.21 -24.26
N THR A 216 -10.14 17.49 -23.72
CA THR A 216 -9.20 16.46 -23.27
C THR A 216 -9.89 15.53 -22.25
N LEU A 217 -10.73 16.06 -21.34
CA LEU A 217 -11.47 15.23 -20.39
C LEU A 217 -12.51 14.32 -21.06
N LYS A 218 -13.19 14.79 -22.13
CA LYS A 218 -14.16 13.97 -22.88
C LYS A 218 -13.51 12.73 -23.49
N TRP A 219 -12.39 12.90 -24.20
CA TRP A 219 -11.65 11.76 -24.76
C TRP A 219 -11.15 10.81 -23.69
N ARG A 220 -10.46 11.34 -22.68
CA ARG A 220 -9.88 10.55 -21.60
C ARG A 220 -10.95 9.72 -20.88
N ASN A 221 -12.09 10.32 -20.56
CA ASN A 221 -13.20 9.61 -19.93
C ASN A 221 -13.76 8.51 -20.85
N TYR A 222 -13.94 8.81 -22.14
CA TYR A 222 -14.39 7.80 -23.11
C TYR A 222 -13.40 6.64 -23.23
N PHE A 223 -12.12 6.92 -23.44
CA PHE A 223 -11.06 5.92 -23.56
C PHE A 223 -11.04 4.97 -22.36
N TRP A 224 -11.05 5.51 -21.14
CA TRP A 224 -11.03 4.70 -19.93
C TRP A 224 -12.33 3.95 -19.68
N LYS A 225 -13.48 4.59 -19.95
CA LYS A 225 -14.79 3.95 -19.81
C LYS A 225 -14.93 2.75 -20.75
N GLU A 226 -14.66 2.93 -22.04
CA GLU A 226 -14.72 1.85 -23.03
C GLU A 226 -13.75 0.73 -22.68
N GLY A 227 -12.53 1.06 -22.27
CA GLY A 227 -11.54 0.08 -21.86
C GLY A 227 -12.03 -0.79 -20.70
N ILE A 228 -12.64 -0.19 -19.67
CA ILE A 228 -13.22 -0.89 -18.52
C ILE A 228 -14.44 -1.72 -18.93
N GLU A 229 -15.34 -1.19 -19.76
CA GLU A 229 -16.59 -1.85 -20.14
C GLU A 229 -16.38 -3.04 -21.09
N LYS A 230 -15.34 -2.99 -21.94
CA LYS A 230 -15.08 -4.00 -22.98
C LYS A 230 -14.09 -5.08 -22.59
N THR A 231 -13.37 -4.94 -21.48
CA THR A 231 -12.35 -5.90 -21.07
C THR A 231 -12.50 -6.23 -19.60
N ASN A 232 -12.09 -7.43 -19.17
CA ASN A 232 -12.14 -7.80 -17.76
C ASN A 232 -10.76 -7.75 -17.08
N CYS A 233 -10.76 -7.71 -15.74
CA CYS A 233 -9.53 -7.56 -14.95
C CYS A 233 -8.62 -8.80 -15.00
N TYR A 234 -9.13 -9.96 -15.43
CA TYR A 234 -8.47 -11.27 -15.30
C TYR A 234 -8.08 -11.91 -16.65
N GLU A 235 -8.49 -11.31 -17.77
CA GLU A 235 -8.30 -11.83 -19.13
C GLU A 235 -6.83 -11.89 -19.51
N LEU A 236 -6.05 -10.89 -19.13
CA LEU A 236 -4.63 -10.84 -19.46
C LEU A 236 -3.81 -11.91 -18.75
N ILE A 237 -4.22 -12.34 -17.55
CA ILE A 237 -3.58 -13.48 -16.87
C ILE A 237 -3.79 -14.76 -17.67
N LYS A 238 -4.92 -14.90 -18.39
CA LYS A 238 -5.15 -16.05 -19.27
C LYS A 238 -4.32 -15.98 -20.55
N ILE A 239 -4.10 -14.78 -21.09
CA ILE A 239 -3.38 -14.57 -22.37
C ILE A 239 -1.86 -14.66 -22.19
N TYR A 240 -1.31 -14.02 -21.16
CA TYR A 240 0.14 -13.92 -20.94
C TYR A 240 0.66 -14.83 -19.81
N GLY A 241 -0.24 -15.61 -19.19
CA GLY A 241 0.07 -16.52 -18.09
C GLY A 241 0.40 -15.81 -16.77
N SER A 242 0.92 -16.57 -15.81
CA SER A 242 1.39 -16.08 -14.51
C SER A 242 2.66 -15.21 -14.58
N ASN A 243 3.24 -15.02 -15.76
CA ASN A 243 4.50 -14.31 -15.97
C ASN A 243 4.35 -12.79 -16.13
N ILE A 244 3.16 -12.22 -15.90
CA ILE A 244 3.03 -10.77 -15.70
C ILE A 244 3.59 -10.45 -14.30
N TYR A 245 4.92 -10.47 -14.18
CA TYR A 245 5.63 -10.12 -12.96
C TYR A 245 5.46 -8.61 -12.72
N PHE A 246 4.90 -8.27 -11.56
CA PHE A 246 4.93 -6.89 -11.09
C PHE A 246 6.32 -6.58 -10.54
N TYR A 247 6.88 -5.42 -10.90
CA TYR A 247 8.06 -4.90 -10.23
C TYR A 247 7.71 -4.65 -8.75
N GLY A 248 8.24 -5.48 -7.85
CA GLY A 248 8.16 -5.28 -6.39
C GLY A 248 7.14 -6.15 -5.64
N GLU A 249 6.53 -7.18 -6.26
CA GLU A 249 5.92 -8.25 -5.47
C GLU A 249 7.04 -9.19 -4.99
N ASP A 250 7.39 -9.11 -3.70
CA ASP A 250 8.20 -10.14 -3.07
C ASP A 250 7.42 -11.45 -3.12
N ASP A 251 8.00 -12.48 -3.76
CA ASP A 251 7.45 -13.83 -3.67
C ASP A 251 7.37 -14.18 -2.18
N PRO A 252 6.21 -14.65 -1.68
CA PRO A 252 6.15 -15.17 -0.34
C PRO A 252 7.12 -16.34 -0.27
N GLU A 253 8.22 -16.17 0.46
CA GLU A 253 9.19 -17.24 0.67
C GLU A 253 8.47 -18.44 1.26
N GLU A 254 8.17 -19.44 0.42
CA GLU A 254 7.58 -20.67 0.92
C GLU A 254 8.58 -21.31 1.88
N LEU A 255 8.21 -21.39 3.16
CA LEU A 255 9.03 -22.06 4.14
C LEU A 255 9.23 -23.51 3.71
N THR A 256 10.48 -23.90 3.48
CA THR A 256 10.81 -25.29 3.15
C THR A 256 10.35 -26.23 4.28
N PRO A 257 10.06 -27.51 3.99
CA PRO A 257 9.69 -28.48 5.03
C PRO A 257 10.69 -28.54 6.19
N GLN A 258 12.00 -28.41 5.91
CA GLN A 258 13.04 -28.40 6.93
C GLN A 258 12.94 -27.17 7.85
N ILE A 259 12.65 -25.98 7.29
CA ILE A 259 12.46 -24.77 8.09
C ILE A 259 11.20 -24.91 8.95
N LYS A 260 10.09 -25.39 8.39
CA LYS A 260 8.84 -25.62 9.16
C LYS A 260 9.08 -26.56 10.35
N GLU A 261 9.84 -27.63 10.16
CA GLU A 261 10.17 -28.57 11.24
C GLU A 261 11.08 -27.96 12.29
N TYR A 262 12.09 -27.18 11.89
CA TYR A 262 12.92 -26.42 12.83
C TYR A 262 12.08 -25.47 13.69
N LEU A 263 11.17 -24.71 13.08
CA LEU A 263 10.31 -23.76 13.77
C LEU A 263 9.39 -24.45 14.78
N LYS A 264 8.77 -25.59 14.41
CA LYS A 264 7.97 -26.39 15.35
C LYS A 264 8.78 -26.84 16.56
N ASN A 265 10.00 -27.35 16.34
CA ASN A 265 10.87 -27.77 17.41
C ASN A 265 11.30 -26.60 18.32
N PHE A 266 11.59 -25.43 17.72
CA PHE A 266 11.85 -24.21 18.48
C PHE A 266 10.66 -23.82 19.36
N CYS A 267 9.43 -23.79 18.82
CA CYS A 267 8.23 -23.47 19.58
C CYS A 267 8.04 -24.42 20.78
N LEU A 268 8.24 -25.72 20.58
CA LEU A 268 8.14 -26.74 21.64
C LEU A 268 9.17 -26.52 22.75
N ILE A 269 10.43 -26.25 22.38
CA ILE A 269 11.52 -26.01 23.33
C ILE A 269 11.23 -24.77 24.18
N ILE A 270 10.85 -23.66 23.53
CA ILE A 270 10.56 -22.40 24.21
C ILE A 270 9.32 -22.51 25.11
N ASP A 271 8.23 -23.10 24.61
CA ASP A 271 7.02 -23.30 25.42
C ASP A 271 7.29 -24.16 26.66
N LYS A 272 8.05 -25.25 26.50
CA LYS A 272 8.48 -26.08 27.64
C LYS A 272 9.29 -25.27 28.64
N LYS A 273 10.27 -24.48 28.18
CA LYS A 273 11.11 -23.68 29.07
C LYS A 273 10.31 -22.64 29.85
N ILE A 274 9.39 -21.94 29.17
CA ILE A 274 8.55 -20.93 29.83
C ILE A 274 7.62 -21.59 30.85
N ARG A 275 7.10 -22.79 30.58
CA ARG A 275 6.35 -23.57 31.59
C ARG A 275 7.21 -23.87 32.81
N GLU A 276 8.43 -24.37 32.63
CA GLU A 276 9.34 -24.65 33.74
C GLU A 276 9.62 -23.40 34.59
N ILE A 277 9.73 -22.23 33.97
CA ILE A 277 9.89 -20.96 34.69
C ILE A 277 8.63 -20.66 35.50
N ILE A 278 7.44 -20.74 34.90
CA ILE A 278 6.15 -20.47 35.57
C ILE A 278 5.90 -21.46 36.71
N ASP A 279 6.16 -22.75 36.50
CA ASP A 279 5.89 -23.84 37.46
C ASP A 279 6.78 -23.77 38.71
N LYS A 280 7.91 -23.05 38.65
CA LYS A 280 8.73 -22.71 39.84
C LYS A 280 8.06 -21.68 40.76
N ASP A 281 6.85 -21.23 40.42
CA ASP A 281 6.09 -20.17 41.07
C ASP A 281 6.92 -18.91 41.25
N ILE A 282 7.15 -18.20 40.14
CA ILE A 282 7.91 -16.94 40.12
C ILE A 282 7.34 -15.89 41.10
N PHE A 283 6.10 -16.04 41.54
CA PHE A 283 5.44 -15.11 42.46
C PHE A 283 5.57 -15.53 43.94
N LYS A 284 6.15 -16.70 44.23
CA LYS A 284 6.25 -17.25 45.59
C LYS A 284 6.89 -16.31 46.60
N ASN A 285 7.87 -15.52 46.15
CA ASN A 285 8.62 -14.58 46.99
C ASN A 285 8.17 -13.13 46.81
N TYR A 286 7.09 -12.87 46.08
CA TYR A 286 6.58 -11.52 45.91
C TYR A 286 5.89 -11.06 47.19
N GLU A 287 6.45 -10.02 47.82
CA GLU A 287 5.93 -9.47 49.07
C GLU A 287 4.81 -8.46 48.79
N TYR A 288 3.59 -8.80 49.19
CA TYR A 288 2.46 -7.88 49.13
C TYR A 288 2.52 -6.89 50.30
N THR A 289 2.22 -5.62 50.02
CA THR A 289 2.07 -4.60 51.06
C THR A 289 0.62 -4.13 51.13
N TYR A 290 0.06 -4.05 52.34
CA TYR A 290 -1.32 -3.59 52.52
C TYR A 290 -1.55 -2.18 51.95
N GLU A 291 -0.54 -1.30 52.06
CA GLU A 291 -0.62 0.08 51.58
C GLU A 291 -0.71 0.19 50.05
N ASN A 292 -0.15 -0.78 49.32
CA ASN A 292 -0.09 -0.81 47.86
C ASN A 292 -0.85 -1.99 47.23
N LEU A 293 -1.77 -2.61 47.97
CA LEU A 293 -2.44 -3.84 47.53
C LEU A 293 -3.05 -3.74 46.12
N GLU A 294 -3.69 -2.62 45.77
CA GLU A 294 -4.23 -2.40 44.43
C GLU A 294 -3.15 -2.35 43.35
N LYS A 295 -2.02 -1.71 43.65
CA LYS A 295 -0.87 -1.61 42.74
C LYS A 295 -0.24 -2.99 42.53
N ASP A 296 -0.03 -3.74 43.61
CA ASP A 296 0.55 -5.08 43.58
C ASP A 296 -0.31 -6.04 42.74
N GLN A 297 -1.63 -6.00 42.91
CA GLN A 297 -2.58 -6.79 42.10
C GLN A 297 -2.53 -6.43 40.60
N ILE A 298 -2.46 -5.15 40.27
CA ILE A 298 -2.34 -4.68 38.88
C ILE A 298 -1.03 -5.17 38.26
N ILE A 299 0.09 -5.00 38.96
CA ILE A 299 1.42 -5.38 38.47
C ILE A 299 1.47 -6.89 38.21
N ILE A 300 1.07 -7.71 39.18
CA ILE A 300 1.07 -9.18 39.04
C ILE A 300 0.13 -9.63 37.93
N GLY A 301 -1.06 -9.02 37.82
CA GLY A 301 -2.01 -9.31 36.76
C GLY A 301 -1.45 -9.02 35.37
N LEU A 302 -0.89 -7.82 35.16
CA LEU A 302 -0.26 -7.41 33.90
C LEU A 302 0.94 -8.28 33.56
N LEU A 303 1.74 -8.63 34.56
CA LEU A 303 2.92 -9.45 34.37
C LEU A 303 2.58 -10.89 33.98
N ASN A 304 1.67 -11.54 34.72
CA ASN A 304 1.22 -12.88 34.38
C ASN A 304 0.59 -12.91 32.97
N ARG A 305 -0.14 -11.85 32.62
CA ARG A 305 -0.69 -11.68 31.27
C ARG A 305 0.42 -11.57 30.21
N GLU A 306 1.48 -10.81 30.44
CA GLU A 306 2.59 -10.67 29.51
C GLU A 306 3.29 -11.99 29.25
N ILE A 307 3.68 -12.69 30.31
CA ILE A 307 4.36 -13.99 30.24
C ILE A 307 3.47 -15.01 29.53
N PHE A 308 2.17 -15.04 29.85
CA PHE A 308 1.22 -15.93 29.20
C PHE A 308 1.07 -15.64 27.71
N LEU A 309 0.98 -14.37 27.31
CA LEU A 309 0.91 -13.98 25.91
C LEU A 309 2.20 -14.34 25.16
N CYS A 310 3.37 -14.02 25.70
CA CYS A 310 4.67 -14.40 25.11
C CYS A 310 4.76 -15.92 24.93
N LYS A 311 4.38 -16.71 25.95
CA LYS A 311 4.33 -18.17 25.86
C LYS A 311 3.41 -18.64 24.73
N LYS A 312 2.17 -18.12 24.68
CA LYS A 312 1.19 -18.54 23.67
C LYS A 312 1.69 -18.25 22.27
N ILE A 313 2.22 -17.04 22.04
CA ILE A 313 2.75 -16.62 20.75
C ILE A 313 3.97 -17.47 20.39
N LEU A 314 4.99 -17.54 21.24
CA LEU A 314 6.24 -18.26 20.93
C LEU A 314 6.03 -19.78 20.82
N GLY A 315 5.04 -20.33 21.54
CA GLY A 315 4.73 -21.76 21.55
C GLY A 315 3.85 -22.23 20.39
N ASN A 316 3.29 -21.34 19.57
CA ASN A 316 2.43 -21.72 18.46
C ASN A 316 2.75 -20.91 17.19
N LEU A 317 3.18 -21.63 16.15
CA LEU A 317 3.55 -21.08 14.85
C LEU A 317 2.37 -20.38 14.15
N ASP A 318 1.13 -20.81 14.42
CA ASP A 318 -0.07 -20.21 13.79
C ASP A 318 -0.25 -18.75 14.21
N TYR A 319 0.24 -18.35 15.38
CA TYR A 319 0.20 -16.96 15.83
C TYR A 319 1.25 -16.08 15.17
N TRP A 320 2.18 -16.64 14.40
CA TRP A 320 3.22 -15.88 13.70
C TRP A 320 2.78 -15.44 12.30
N GLU A 321 1.58 -15.82 11.90
CA GLU A 321 0.88 -15.22 10.76
C GLU A 321 0.87 -13.68 10.92
N LYS A 322 1.23 -12.95 9.87
CA LYS A 322 1.52 -11.50 9.91
C LYS A 322 0.41 -10.65 10.51
N GLU A 323 -0.84 -10.93 10.20
CA GLU A 323 -1.97 -10.13 10.68
C GLU A 323 -2.28 -10.45 12.13
N ILE A 324 -2.36 -11.75 12.45
CA ILE A 324 -2.57 -12.23 13.81
C ILE A 324 -1.49 -11.68 14.74
N ILE A 325 -0.21 -11.79 14.34
CA ILE A 325 0.88 -11.31 15.20
C ILE A 325 0.87 -9.81 15.36
N THR A 326 0.52 -9.03 14.32
CA THR A 326 0.47 -7.57 14.43
C THR A 326 -0.51 -7.12 15.50
N ILE A 327 -1.67 -7.78 15.57
CA ILE A 327 -2.67 -7.55 16.62
C ILE A 327 -2.07 -7.90 17.99
N LEU A 328 -1.44 -9.07 18.11
CA LEU A 328 -0.88 -9.55 19.36
C LEU A 328 0.33 -8.71 19.84
N HIS A 329 1.16 -8.21 18.93
CA HIS A 329 2.24 -7.26 19.22
C HIS A 329 1.70 -5.98 19.83
N ARG A 330 0.65 -5.39 19.24
CA ARG A 330 0.03 -4.17 19.81
C ARG A 330 -0.46 -4.43 21.24
N VAL A 331 -1.10 -5.57 21.45
CA VAL A 331 -1.62 -5.99 22.75
C VAL A 331 -0.50 -6.21 23.79
N LEU A 332 0.65 -6.75 23.37
CA LEU A 332 1.83 -6.92 24.22
C LEU A 332 2.49 -5.60 24.56
N ILE A 333 2.70 -4.72 23.57
CA ILE A 333 3.32 -3.40 23.78
C ILE A 333 2.47 -2.56 24.75
N GLU A 334 1.15 -2.55 24.59
CA GLU A 334 0.26 -1.85 25.52
C GLU A 334 0.35 -2.41 26.94
N ASN A 335 0.43 -3.74 27.08
CA ASN A 335 0.61 -4.39 28.37
C ASN A 335 1.93 -3.99 29.02
N HIS A 336 3.01 -4.02 28.25
CA HIS A 336 4.37 -3.71 28.68
C HIS A 336 4.49 -2.27 29.17
N ILE A 337 3.99 -1.31 28.38
CA ILE A 337 3.96 0.11 28.79
C ILE A 337 3.13 0.28 30.07
N ASN A 338 1.96 -0.35 30.17
CA ASN A 338 1.14 -0.27 31.37
C ASN A 338 1.86 -0.87 32.58
N LEU A 339 2.53 -2.01 32.43
CA LEU A 339 3.24 -2.69 33.51
C LEU A 339 4.35 -1.82 34.09
N ILE A 340 5.23 -1.29 33.25
CA ILE A 340 6.32 -0.40 33.68
C ILE A 340 5.75 0.89 34.28
N TRP A 341 4.76 1.51 33.64
CA TRP A 341 4.16 2.75 34.14
C TRP A 341 3.47 2.57 35.49
N PHE A 342 2.70 1.49 35.68
CA PHE A 342 2.10 1.20 36.97
C PHE A 342 3.14 0.93 38.04
N ASN A 343 4.23 0.21 37.72
CA ASN A 343 5.29 -0.02 38.70
C ASN A 343 6.04 1.27 39.09
N GLU A 344 6.38 2.12 38.13
CA GLU A 344 7.35 3.22 38.35
C GLU A 344 6.71 4.60 38.54
N LYS A 345 5.54 4.86 37.95
CA LYS A 345 4.98 6.22 37.84
C LYS A 345 3.58 6.37 38.43
N SER A 346 2.85 5.27 38.61
CA SER A 346 1.48 5.36 39.12
C SER A 346 1.41 5.82 40.58
N THR A 347 0.35 6.57 40.87
CA THR A 347 -0.08 6.90 42.24
C THR A 347 -1.17 5.93 42.70
N LYS A 348 -1.45 5.90 44.01
CA LYS A 348 -2.55 5.11 44.58
C LYS A 348 -3.90 5.44 43.93
N GLU A 349 -4.14 6.71 43.62
CA GLU A 349 -5.37 7.13 42.94
C GLU A 349 -5.45 6.56 41.52
N ASN A 350 -4.34 6.56 40.77
CA ASN A 350 -4.31 5.96 39.43
C ASN A 350 -4.64 4.46 39.46
N CYS A 351 -4.19 3.73 40.46
CA CYS A 351 -4.51 2.31 40.62
C CYS A 351 -6.00 2.09 40.92
N LYS A 352 -6.57 2.90 41.83
CA LYS A 352 -8.01 2.87 42.15
C LYS A 352 -8.86 3.19 40.93
N ASP A 353 -8.52 4.26 40.22
CA ASP A 353 -9.20 4.65 38.98
C ASP A 353 -9.16 3.55 37.93
N PHE A 354 -8.02 2.87 37.78
CA PHE A 354 -7.88 1.77 36.83
C PHE A 354 -8.80 0.59 37.16
N ILE A 355 -8.84 0.15 38.42
CA ILE A 355 -9.72 -0.94 38.88
C ILE A 355 -11.18 -0.53 38.72
N PHE A 356 -11.52 0.67 39.20
CA PHE A 356 -12.87 1.20 39.13
C PHE A 356 -13.36 1.30 37.68
N GLN A 357 -12.52 1.78 36.76
CA GLN A 357 -12.86 1.84 35.34
C GLN A 357 -13.09 0.45 34.74
N GLY A 358 -12.27 -0.54 35.12
CA GLY A 358 -12.46 -1.93 34.71
C GLY A 358 -13.84 -2.47 35.12
N LEU A 359 -14.24 -2.27 36.38
CA LEU A 359 -15.55 -2.68 36.89
C LEU A 359 -16.70 -1.89 36.25
N SER A 360 -16.54 -0.59 36.05
CA SER A 360 -17.48 0.28 35.34
C SER A 360 -17.74 -0.22 33.90
N ASN A 361 -16.66 -0.56 33.17
CA ASN A 361 -16.76 -1.09 31.81
C ASN A 361 -17.46 -2.46 31.76
N GLU A 362 -17.16 -3.35 32.71
CA GLU A 362 -17.82 -4.66 32.83
C GLU A 362 -19.32 -4.51 33.08
N LYS A 363 -19.72 -3.61 34.00
CA LYS A 363 -21.13 -3.29 34.26
C LYS A 363 -21.83 -2.73 33.02
N LEU A 364 -21.21 -1.76 32.35
CA LEU A 364 -21.75 -1.18 31.11
C LEU A 364 -21.95 -2.24 30.02
N TYR A 365 -21.00 -3.19 29.90
CA TYR A 365 -21.11 -4.29 28.95
C TYR A 365 -22.29 -5.22 29.27
N ILE A 366 -22.47 -5.59 30.54
CA ILE A 366 -23.62 -6.38 31.01
C ILE A 366 -24.93 -5.68 30.67
N GLU A 367 -25.05 -4.37 30.94
CA GLU A 367 -26.26 -3.61 30.62
C GLU A 367 -26.55 -3.53 29.13
N LYS A 368 -25.52 -3.35 28.28
CA LYS A 368 -25.66 -3.43 26.82
C LYS A 368 -26.13 -4.80 26.35
N LEU A 369 -25.60 -5.89 26.94
CA LEU A 369 -26.06 -7.24 26.64
C LEU A 369 -27.52 -7.46 27.04
N LYS A 370 -27.95 -6.95 28.20
CA LYS A 370 -29.36 -6.99 28.62
C LYS A 370 -30.26 -6.25 27.63
N GLU A 371 -29.87 -5.05 27.22
CA GLU A 371 -30.62 -4.27 26.23
C GLU A 371 -30.73 -5.01 24.89
N LEU A 372 -29.62 -5.57 24.39
CA LEU A 372 -29.61 -6.37 23.17
C LEU A 372 -30.52 -7.62 23.31
N ASN A 373 -30.46 -8.29 24.45
CA ASN A 373 -31.28 -9.47 24.71
C ASN A 373 -32.77 -9.15 24.88
N ARG A 374 -33.15 -7.96 25.36
CA ARG A 374 -34.55 -7.50 25.33
C ARG A 374 -35.08 -7.41 23.90
N LYS A 375 -34.21 -7.07 22.93
CA LYS A 375 -34.57 -6.99 21.50
C LYS A 375 -34.59 -8.37 20.83
N LEU A 376 -33.60 -9.21 21.12
CA LEU A 376 -33.42 -10.50 20.44
C LEU A 376 -34.12 -11.68 21.12
N ASN A 377 -34.45 -11.57 22.41
CA ASN A 377 -35.01 -12.63 23.28
C ASN A 377 -34.25 -13.97 23.17
N SER A 378 -32.92 -13.93 23.23
CA SER A 378 -32.05 -15.09 23.03
C SER A 378 -31.73 -15.80 24.35
N ASN A 379 -32.03 -17.10 24.44
CA ASN A 379 -31.67 -17.91 25.60
C ASN A 379 -30.15 -18.02 25.80
N TYR A 380 -29.37 -18.00 24.71
CA TYR A 380 -27.91 -17.96 24.78
C TYR A 380 -27.42 -16.67 25.48
N GLN A 381 -27.99 -15.52 25.09
CA GLN A 381 -27.63 -14.24 25.72
C GLN A 381 -28.07 -14.18 27.20
N LYS A 382 -29.25 -14.74 27.55
CA LYS A 382 -29.68 -14.88 28.94
C LYS A 382 -28.64 -15.64 29.79
N GLY A 383 -28.14 -16.77 29.29
CA GLY A 383 -27.11 -17.55 29.97
C GLY A 383 -25.78 -16.81 30.12
N LEU A 384 -25.37 -16.06 29.09
CA LEU A 384 -24.16 -15.22 29.17
C LEU A 384 -24.30 -14.09 30.21
N ILE A 385 -25.45 -13.39 30.21
CA ILE A 385 -25.73 -12.31 31.17
C ILE A 385 -25.63 -12.85 32.60
N GLN A 386 -26.33 -13.95 32.91
CA GLN A 386 -26.29 -14.56 34.25
C GLN A 386 -24.86 -14.94 34.68
N LYS A 387 -24.05 -15.49 33.75
CA LYS A 387 -22.66 -15.82 34.03
C LYS A 387 -21.83 -14.57 34.34
N PHE A 388 -22.01 -13.49 33.58
CA PHE A 388 -21.28 -12.25 33.81
C PHE A 388 -21.72 -11.55 35.09
N GLU A 389 -23.01 -11.48 35.39
CA GLU A 389 -23.53 -10.92 36.65
C GLU A 389 -22.98 -11.67 37.86
N LYS A 390 -23.06 -13.00 37.86
CA LYS A 390 -22.51 -13.83 38.95
C LYS A 390 -21.00 -13.65 39.13
N ASN A 391 -20.26 -13.40 38.05
CA ASN A 391 -18.83 -13.13 38.15
C ASN A 391 -18.53 -11.71 38.63
N PHE A 392 -19.38 -10.75 38.28
CA PHE A 392 -19.27 -9.36 38.69
C PHE A 392 -19.57 -9.18 40.19
N GLU A 393 -20.61 -9.85 40.70
CA GLU A 393 -20.98 -9.89 42.13
C GLU A 393 -19.87 -10.44 43.03
N LYS A 394 -18.99 -11.31 42.51
CA LYS A 394 -17.82 -11.80 43.26
C LYS A 394 -16.74 -10.75 43.46
N LYS A 395 -16.73 -9.69 42.64
CA LYS A 395 -15.70 -8.65 42.64
C LYS A 395 -16.16 -7.40 43.37
N THR A 396 -17.44 -7.06 43.27
CA THR A 396 -18.01 -5.83 43.85
C THR A 396 -19.52 -5.94 44.03
N GLU A 397 -20.10 -5.06 44.84
CA GLU A 397 -21.55 -4.91 44.99
C GLU A 397 -22.12 -4.14 43.79
N PRO A 398 -22.95 -4.75 42.92
CA PRO A 398 -23.39 -4.11 41.68
C PRO A 398 -24.16 -2.81 41.89
N LEU A 399 -24.91 -2.69 43.00
CA LEU A 399 -25.67 -1.48 43.32
C LEU A 399 -24.78 -0.28 43.67
N LEU A 400 -23.56 -0.51 44.15
CA LEU A 400 -22.62 0.53 44.58
C LEU A 400 -21.60 0.91 43.49
N GLN A 401 -21.56 0.18 42.38
CA GLN A 401 -20.63 0.45 41.28
C GLN A 401 -21.24 1.40 40.25
N ASP A 402 -20.77 2.64 40.17
CA ASP A 402 -21.20 3.56 39.11
C ASP A 402 -20.59 3.20 37.75
N ILE A 403 -21.28 3.61 36.68
CA ILE A 403 -20.75 3.63 35.32
C ILE A 403 -20.16 5.02 35.06
N ARG A 404 -18.83 5.11 34.90
CA ARG A 404 -18.11 6.35 34.54
C ARG A 404 -17.46 6.22 33.16
N LEU A 405 -17.56 7.29 32.36
CA LEU A 405 -16.82 7.48 31.11
C LEU A 405 -15.43 8.04 31.45
N SER A 406 -14.37 7.38 30.98
CA SER A 406 -13.03 7.45 31.60
C SER A 406 -12.27 8.77 31.40
N ASN A 407 -11.45 9.12 32.39
CA ASN A 407 -10.33 10.10 32.30
C ASN A 407 -8.95 9.44 32.48
N LEU A 408 -8.80 8.15 32.15
CA LEU A 408 -7.52 7.46 32.30
C LEU A 408 -6.45 8.06 31.39
N THR A 409 -5.22 8.12 31.88
CA THR A 409 -4.04 8.49 31.10
C THR A 409 -3.94 7.61 29.86
N ASN A 410 -3.90 8.21 28.67
CA ASN A 410 -3.77 7.46 27.43
C ASN A 410 -2.38 6.79 27.31
N ILE A 411 -2.29 5.76 26.47
CA ILE A 411 -1.07 4.96 26.33
C ILE A 411 0.14 5.79 25.89
N ARG A 412 -0.09 6.81 25.03
CA ARG A 412 0.91 7.78 24.61
C ARG A 412 1.57 8.47 25.79
N LYS A 413 0.77 9.08 26.66
CA LYS A 413 1.28 9.82 27.81
C LYS A 413 1.99 8.90 28.78
N LYS A 414 1.49 7.67 28.98
CA LYS A 414 2.20 6.66 29.79
C LYS A 414 3.59 6.34 29.23
N ALA A 415 3.71 6.15 27.91
CA ALA A 415 4.99 5.92 27.25
C ALA A 415 5.94 7.13 27.36
N GLU A 416 5.40 8.35 27.27
CA GLU A 416 6.17 9.58 27.50
C GLU A 416 6.68 9.68 28.95
N ASP A 417 5.84 9.35 29.95
CA ASP A 417 6.18 9.40 31.38
C ASP A 417 7.32 8.43 31.78
N ILE A 418 7.45 7.29 31.09
CA ILE A 418 8.52 6.30 31.30
C ILE A 418 9.71 6.47 30.35
N ASN A 419 9.75 7.55 29.56
CA ASN A 419 10.80 7.82 28.55
C ASN A 419 10.96 6.71 27.49
N GLN A 420 9.87 6.10 27.03
CA GLN A 420 9.86 5.04 26.00
C GLN A 420 8.90 5.40 24.85
N LYS A 421 9.09 6.57 24.23
CA LYS A 421 8.20 7.07 23.17
C LYS A 421 8.22 6.18 21.92
N GLU A 422 9.32 5.48 21.70
CA GLU A 422 9.53 4.55 20.60
C GLU A 422 8.56 3.37 20.67
N LEU A 423 8.24 2.88 21.89
CA LEU A 423 7.23 1.82 22.06
C LEU A 423 5.84 2.31 21.65
N HIS A 424 5.51 3.57 21.91
CA HIS A 424 4.27 4.16 21.44
C HIS A 424 4.25 4.32 19.91
N TRP A 425 5.37 4.70 19.27
CA TRP A 425 5.44 4.75 17.81
C TRP A 425 5.24 3.36 17.18
N LEU A 426 5.81 2.33 17.79
CA LEU A 426 5.54 0.94 17.39
C LEU A 426 4.05 0.60 17.56
N TYR A 427 3.46 0.90 18.72
CA TYR A 427 2.02 0.70 18.97
C TYR A 427 1.13 1.36 17.89
N ASP A 428 1.40 2.63 17.56
CA ASP A 428 0.66 3.38 16.54
C ASP A 428 0.83 2.75 15.15
N SER A 429 2.05 2.36 14.78
CA SER A 429 2.34 1.74 13.48
C SER A 429 1.59 0.40 13.25
N LEU A 430 1.25 -0.30 14.33
CA LEU A 430 0.52 -1.57 14.29
C LEU A 430 -1.01 -1.36 14.30
N SER A 431 -1.48 -0.12 14.46
CA SER A 431 -2.91 0.18 14.55
C SER A 431 -3.61 0.10 13.19
N ASP A 432 -2.91 0.27 12.08
CA ASP A 432 -3.48 0.21 10.73
C ASP A 432 -4.13 -1.15 10.43
N THR A 433 -3.53 -2.25 10.89
CA THR A 433 -4.07 -3.61 10.77
C THR A 433 -5.38 -3.79 11.53
N LEU A 434 -5.54 -3.14 12.68
CA LEU A 434 -6.74 -3.28 13.52
C LEU A 434 -7.91 -2.43 13.05
N HIS A 435 -7.63 -1.34 12.35
CA HIS A 435 -8.66 -0.42 11.85
C HIS A 435 -9.00 -0.65 10.38
N SER A 436 -8.41 -1.66 9.74
CA SER A 436 -8.59 -1.93 8.31
C SER A 436 -8.33 -0.69 7.46
N ASN A 437 -7.28 0.06 7.82
CA ASN A 437 -6.94 1.30 7.13
C ASN A 437 -6.55 1.00 5.67
N TRP A 438 -6.71 1.99 4.80
CA TRP A 438 -6.46 1.82 3.36
C TRP A 438 -5.07 1.25 3.05
N ALA A 439 -4.02 1.73 3.73
CA ALA A 439 -2.66 1.23 3.53
C ALA A 439 -2.57 -0.29 3.75
N PHE A 440 -3.16 -0.77 4.85
CA PHE A 440 -3.21 -2.20 5.18
C PHE A 440 -4.02 -3.00 4.16
N LEU A 441 -5.22 -2.55 3.82
CA LEU A 441 -6.07 -3.21 2.81
C LEU A 441 -5.39 -3.28 1.44
N SER A 442 -4.78 -2.17 1.01
CA SER A 442 -4.11 -2.07 -0.29
C SER A 442 -2.86 -2.96 -0.40
N ASP A 443 -2.14 -3.19 0.70
CA ASP A 443 -0.95 -4.04 0.75
C ASP A 443 -1.31 -5.54 0.85
N LYS A 444 -2.30 -5.88 1.69
CA LYS A 444 -2.60 -7.28 2.05
C LYS A 444 -3.63 -7.96 1.18
N TYR A 445 -4.71 -7.25 0.91
CA TYR A 445 -5.90 -7.85 0.34
C TYR A 445 -6.15 -7.45 -1.10
N LEU A 446 -5.37 -6.49 -1.61
CA LEU A 446 -5.53 -5.97 -2.94
C LEU A 446 -4.21 -6.05 -3.70
N LYS A 447 -4.32 -6.07 -5.02
CA LYS A 447 -3.20 -5.92 -5.94
C LYS A 447 -3.62 -5.05 -7.14
N PRO A 448 -2.69 -4.37 -7.82
CA PRO A 448 -3.01 -3.64 -9.03
C PRO A 448 -3.57 -4.58 -10.12
N CYS A 449 -4.60 -4.14 -10.84
CA CYS A 449 -5.08 -4.85 -12.02
C CYS A 449 -3.98 -4.93 -13.08
N THR A 450 -3.91 -6.08 -13.77
CA THR A 450 -2.96 -6.29 -14.86
C THR A 450 -3.41 -5.62 -16.16
N ASN A 451 -4.69 -5.31 -16.30
CA ASN A 451 -5.25 -4.70 -17.50
C ASN A 451 -4.85 -3.22 -17.62
N PRO A 452 -4.08 -2.83 -18.65
CA PRO A 452 -3.61 -1.46 -18.82
C PRO A 452 -4.76 -0.49 -19.10
N LEU A 453 -5.93 -0.97 -19.53
CA LEU A 453 -7.13 -0.17 -19.76
C LEU A 453 -7.96 0.08 -18.48
N HIS A 454 -7.57 -0.49 -17.34
CA HIS A 454 -8.30 -0.37 -16.07
C HIS A 454 -7.62 0.58 -15.07
N LYS A 455 -6.71 1.43 -15.54
CA LYS A 455 -5.99 2.42 -14.71
C LYS A 455 -5.26 1.82 -13.50
N ARG A 456 -4.86 0.55 -13.59
CA ARG A 456 -4.27 -0.19 -12.46
C ARG A 456 -5.12 -0.12 -11.18
N HIS A 457 -6.45 -0.03 -11.30
CA HIS A 457 -7.33 -0.09 -10.14
C HIS A 457 -7.05 -1.37 -9.32
N LEU A 458 -7.36 -1.33 -8.03
CA LEU A 458 -7.05 -2.43 -7.13
C LEU A 458 -8.11 -3.52 -7.20
N ILE A 459 -7.66 -4.78 -7.34
CA ILE A 459 -8.49 -5.98 -7.35
C ILE A 459 -8.11 -6.91 -6.19
N PRO A 460 -9.00 -7.82 -5.76
CA PRO A 460 -8.67 -8.77 -4.68
C PRO A 460 -7.41 -9.60 -4.97
N LYS A 461 -6.54 -9.69 -3.98
CA LYS A 461 -5.38 -10.58 -3.93
C LYS A 461 -5.78 -11.90 -3.30
N ILE A 462 -5.31 -13.02 -3.86
CA ILE A 462 -5.47 -14.33 -3.22
C ILE A 462 -4.56 -14.32 -1.98
N TYR A 463 -5.16 -14.49 -0.81
CA TYR A 463 -4.43 -14.48 0.45
C TYR A 463 -3.46 -15.65 0.51
N GLN A 464 -2.22 -15.37 0.87
CA GLN A 464 -1.23 -16.39 1.20
C GLN A 464 -0.76 -16.19 2.62
N ASN A 465 -0.71 -17.27 3.39
CA ASN A 465 -0.28 -17.23 4.78
C ASN A 465 1.20 -16.86 4.84
N TYR A 466 1.50 -15.67 5.34
CA TYR A 466 2.87 -15.22 5.54
C TYR A 466 3.28 -15.37 7.01
N THR A 467 4.25 -16.25 7.26
CA THR A 467 4.86 -16.39 8.59
C THR A 467 5.88 -15.27 8.82
N ASN A 468 5.63 -14.40 9.79
CA ASN A 468 6.57 -13.36 10.18
C ASN A 468 7.69 -13.93 11.07
N LEU A 469 8.86 -14.17 10.47
CA LEU A 469 10.02 -14.73 11.16
C LEU A 469 10.73 -13.74 12.09
N ASN A 470 10.40 -12.45 12.06
CA ASN A 470 10.92 -11.47 13.02
C ASN A 470 10.16 -11.51 14.36
N THR A 471 8.96 -12.10 14.36
CA THR A 471 8.10 -12.26 15.55
C THR A 471 8.85 -12.88 16.74
N PRO A 472 9.51 -14.05 16.61
CA PRO A 472 10.09 -14.71 17.76
C PRO A 472 11.24 -13.89 18.34
N PHE A 473 11.98 -13.16 17.49
CA PHE A 473 13.03 -12.27 17.92
C PHE A 473 12.48 -11.16 18.83
N ILE A 474 11.44 -10.45 18.37
CA ILE A 474 10.84 -9.34 19.13
C ILE A 474 10.23 -9.85 20.45
N ILE A 475 9.41 -10.90 20.38
CA ILE A 475 8.65 -11.38 21.55
C ILE A 475 9.55 -12.06 22.58
N LEU A 476 10.56 -12.81 22.15
CA LEU A 476 11.53 -13.42 23.06
C LEU A 476 12.45 -12.36 23.69
N SER A 477 12.79 -11.30 22.95
CA SER A 477 13.54 -10.16 23.53
C SER A 477 12.71 -9.46 24.61
N LEU A 478 11.44 -9.13 24.33
CA LEU A 478 10.54 -8.56 25.33
C LEU A 478 10.36 -9.48 26.55
N LEU A 479 10.28 -10.80 26.34
CA LEU A 479 10.20 -11.77 27.43
C LEU A 479 11.48 -11.78 28.28
N ILE A 480 12.65 -11.70 27.67
CA ILE A 480 13.92 -11.64 28.41
C ILE A 480 13.99 -10.33 29.20
N ASP A 481 13.69 -9.19 28.56
CA ASP A 481 13.71 -7.88 29.19
C ASP A 481 12.76 -7.82 30.39
N ILE A 482 11.55 -8.40 30.27
CA ILE A 482 10.62 -8.42 31.41
C ILE A 482 11.12 -9.34 32.53
N LEU A 483 11.66 -10.53 32.23
CA LEU A 483 12.21 -11.41 33.25
C LEU A 483 13.42 -10.78 33.98
N GLU A 484 14.25 -10.01 33.27
CA GLU A 484 15.32 -9.23 33.89
C GLU A 484 14.77 -8.11 34.77
N TYR A 485 13.74 -7.41 34.29
CA TYR A 485 13.02 -6.40 35.07
C TYR A 485 12.46 -6.98 36.37
N LEU A 486 11.85 -8.17 36.31
CA LEU A 486 11.34 -8.88 37.49
C LEU A 486 12.42 -9.16 38.52
N LYS A 487 13.56 -9.68 38.05
CA LYS A 487 14.70 -9.99 38.91
C LYS A 487 15.26 -8.73 39.57
N GLN A 488 15.40 -7.64 38.82
CA GLN A 488 16.07 -6.41 39.30
C GLN A 488 15.17 -5.49 40.13
N LYS A 489 13.90 -5.33 39.73
CA LYS A 489 13.00 -4.32 40.28
C LYS A 489 11.96 -4.87 41.24
N LEU A 490 11.60 -6.14 41.11
CA LEU A 490 10.55 -6.77 41.92
C LEU A 490 11.08 -7.91 42.81
N ASN A 491 12.40 -8.12 42.83
CA ASN A 491 13.07 -9.15 43.63
C ASN A 491 12.49 -10.57 43.42
N ILE A 492 11.99 -10.83 42.22
CA ILE A 492 11.42 -12.13 41.85
C ILE A 492 12.54 -13.12 41.52
N ASN A 493 12.44 -14.34 42.04
CA ASN A 493 13.47 -15.36 41.90
C ASN A 493 13.48 -15.98 40.49
N ILE A 494 14.32 -15.43 39.61
CA ILE A 494 14.61 -15.99 38.29
C ILE A 494 16.08 -16.39 38.23
N SER A 495 16.32 -17.66 37.89
CA SER A 495 17.68 -18.19 37.78
C SER A 495 18.41 -17.61 36.57
N ASP A 496 19.71 -17.33 36.72
CA ASP A 496 20.55 -16.89 35.60
C ASP A 496 20.63 -17.96 34.51
N GLU A 497 20.52 -19.24 34.87
CA GLU A 497 20.44 -20.35 33.93
C GLU A 497 19.22 -20.26 33.01
N ASP A 498 18.06 -19.90 33.54
CA ASP A 498 16.83 -19.72 32.76
C ASP A 498 16.97 -18.56 31.75
N LEU A 499 17.50 -17.41 32.19
CA LEU A 499 17.76 -16.25 31.33
C LEU A 499 18.81 -16.56 30.25
N ASN A 500 19.92 -17.20 30.63
CA ASN A 500 20.99 -17.57 29.70
C ASN A 500 20.51 -18.57 28.64
N PHE A 501 19.62 -19.49 29.02
CA PHE A 501 18.99 -20.40 28.07
C PHE A 501 18.17 -19.64 27.02
N LEU A 502 17.28 -18.73 27.43
CA LEU A 502 16.45 -17.96 26.50
C LEU A 502 17.30 -17.08 25.58
N LYS A 503 18.34 -16.41 26.11
CA LYS A 503 19.31 -15.64 25.31
C LYS A 503 20.06 -16.52 24.30
N LYS A 504 20.42 -17.74 24.69
CA LYS A 504 21.09 -18.70 23.80
C LYS A 504 20.18 -19.11 22.64
N GLU A 505 18.92 -19.44 22.91
CA GLU A 505 17.96 -19.80 21.85
C GLU A 505 17.61 -18.61 20.96
N LEU A 506 17.49 -17.39 21.52
CA LEU A 506 17.37 -16.15 20.75
C LEU A 506 18.54 -15.98 19.76
N ASN A 507 19.78 -16.04 20.28
CA ASN A 507 20.98 -15.91 19.46
C ASN A 507 21.09 -17.00 18.37
N LYS A 508 20.68 -18.23 18.69
CA LYS A 508 20.63 -19.34 17.72
C LYS A 508 19.61 -19.06 16.62
N PHE A 509 18.41 -18.60 16.98
CA PHE A 509 17.37 -18.23 16.02
C PHE A 509 17.84 -17.09 15.11
N GLN A 510 18.40 -16.03 15.68
CA GLN A 510 18.95 -14.90 14.94
C GLN A 510 20.02 -15.34 13.93
N LYS A 511 20.96 -16.22 14.33
CA LYS A 511 22.02 -16.71 13.44
C LYS A 511 21.48 -17.46 12.22
N ILE A 512 20.34 -18.16 12.38
CA ILE A 512 19.72 -18.93 11.30
C ILE A 512 18.91 -18.04 10.35
N PHE A 513 18.19 -17.05 10.88
CA PHE A 513 17.21 -16.29 10.10
C PHE A 513 17.60 -14.85 9.76
N LEU A 514 18.34 -14.13 10.63
CA LEU A 514 18.71 -12.72 10.37
C LEU A 514 19.96 -12.57 9.50
N LYS A 515 20.88 -13.54 9.52
CA LYS A 515 22.07 -13.50 8.64
C LYS A 515 21.72 -13.59 7.14
N ARG A 516 20.52 -14.09 6.83
CA ARG A 516 19.96 -14.23 5.49
C ARG A 516 19.33 -12.94 4.93
N TRP A 517 19.10 -11.94 5.78
CA TRP A 517 18.39 -10.69 5.43
C TRP A 517 19.30 -9.45 5.43
N SER A 518 20.53 -9.59 5.93
CA SER A 518 21.58 -8.55 5.87
C SER A 518 22.51 -8.69 4.65
N GLU A 519 22.37 -9.79 3.91
CA GLU A 519 22.95 -10.03 2.58
C GLU A 519 21.86 -9.80 1.54
#